data_AF-A0A947G672-F1
#
_entry.id   AF-A0A947G672-F1
#
_cell.length_a   1.000
_cell.length_b   1.000
_cell.length_c   1.000
_cell.angle_alpha   90.00
_cell.angle_beta   90.00
_cell.angle_gamma   90.00
#
_symmetry.space_group_name_H-M   'P 1'
#
loop_
_entity.id
_entity.type
_entity.pdbx_description
1 polymer ?
#
loop_
_entity_poly.entity_id
_entity_poly.type
_entity_poly.pdbx_seq_one_letter_code
_entity_poly.pdbx_strand_id
1 'polypeptide(L)'
;MSRYALRIALGAALTAVLAPAAHAADETSSGDKLRMLYSNQFTFTDDGLPVVTIELASGRRQVVLGSPKGVVVKPDGESGAAIRAGKRWTITVKNTRPAKLREWTVVGRFHPDETSAIDRAYRTWKGRGFEPKSFEIGTLFGISGAVLDSRETLVAIAPTGKGSGKGKARRISRKYDVKTWVHTEVVKLPRGTVVARSGSVTIENPSVIWFYPNSDNGTIEVKDIVVGGGGSQLKTKTENRRYFGGVYATIGKDGKLVVVNAVSTDRLLAGIVPSEIFPSAPPAALRAQAVAARTELLEKLGRRYFGDPFLLCSTQQCQVYS
;
A
#
# COMPACT_ATOMS: atom_id res chain seq x y z
N MET A 1 26.37 -81.17 24.51
CA MET A 1 27.28 -80.05 24.84
C MET A 1 27.49 -79.21 23.59
N SER A 2 27.53 -77.88 23.72
CA SER A 2 27.73 -76.84 22.67
C SER A 2 26.53 -76.59 21.74
N ARG A 3 25.57 -75.70 22.06
CA ARG A 3 25.54 -74.23 21.86
C ARG A 3 26.04 -73.79 20.47
N TYR A 4 25.14 -73.26 19.62
CA TYR A 4 25.18 -71.89 19.06
C TYR A 4 23.99 -71.59 18.10
N ALA A 5 23.14 -70.65 18.55
CA ALA A 5 22.39 -69.60 17.85
C ALA A 5 21.81 -69.85 16.43
N LEU A 6 20.49 -70.08 16.39
CA LEU A 6 19.62 -69.92 15.22
C LEU A 6 19.24 -68.43 15.08
N ARG A 7 19.69 -67.76 14.01
CA ARG A 7 19.27 -66.40 13.64
C ARG A 7 17.97 -66.48 12.82
N ILE A 8 16.84 -66.18 13.45
CA ILE A 8 15.56 -65.95 12.77
C ILE A 8 15.49 -64.46 12.41
N ALA A 9 15.48 -64.16 11.12
CA ALA A 9 15.23 -62.82 10.60
C ALA A 9 13.74 -62.50 10.71
N LEU A 10 13.36 -61.63 11.65
CA LEU A 10 12.01 -61.06 11.73
C LEU A 10 12.00 -59.73 10.96
N GLY A 11 11.27 -59.68 9.84
CA GLY A 11 11.04 -58.46 9.08
C GLY A 11 10.19 -57.46 9.87
N ALA A 12 10.73 -56.27 10.13
CA ALA A 12 9.97 -55.16 10.69
C ALA A 12 9.15 -54.50 9.58
N ALA A 13 7.84 -54.74 9.58
CA ALA A 13 6.89 -53.99 8.77
C ALA A 13 6.75 -52.57 9.36
N LEU A 14 7.32 -51.58 8.68
CA LEU A 14 7.18 -50.17 9.02
C LEU A 14 5.85 -49.65 8.46
N THR A 15 4.78 -49.71 9.26
CA THR A 15 3.50 -49.06 8.94
C THR A 15 3.67 -47.54 9.12
N ALA A 16 3.93 -46.83 8.02
CA ALA A 16 3.89 -45.39 7.98
C ALA A 16 2.43 -44.92 8.12
N VAL A 17 2.04 -44.51 9.33
CA VAL A 17 0.80 -43.75 9.55
C VAL A 17 1.02 -42.38 8.95
N LEU A 18 0.57 -42.20 7.70
CA LEU A 18 0.39 -40.89 7.09
C LEU A 18 -0.72 -40.16 7.85
N ALA A 19 -0.34 -39.34 8.82
CA ALA A 19 -1.23 -38.34 9.37
C ALA A 19 -1.64 -37.41 8.22
N PRO A 20 -2.94 -37.17 7.97
CA PRO A 20 -3.35 -36.19 6.98
C PRO A 20 -2.85 -34.83 7.45
N ALA A 21 -1.98 -34.22 6.65
CA ALA A 21 -1.62 -32.82 6.80
C ALA A 21 -2.92 -32.02 6.73
N ALA A 22 -3.37 -31.52 7.88
CA ALA A 22 -4.36 -30.45 7.95
C ALA A 22 -3.72 -29.21 7.29
N HIS A 23 -3.80 -29.15 5.97
CA HIS A 23 -3.53 -27.96 5.20
C HIS A 23 -4.58 -26.92 5.56
N ALA A 24 -4.18 -26.00 6.46
CA ALA A 24 -4.48 -24.56 6.44
C ALA A 24 -5.67 -24.15 5.58
N ALA A 25 -6.87 -24.51 6.02
CA ALA A 25 -8.13 -24.10 5.41
C ALA A 25 -8.74 -22.86 6.09
N ASP A 26 -7.96 -22.09 6.85
CA ASP A 26 -8.43 -20.88 7.57
C ASP A 26 -7.61 -19.61 7.26
N GLU A 27 -7.03 -19.57 6.06
CA GLU A 27 -6.19 -18.49 5.55
C GLU A 27 -6.75 -17.97 4.22
N THR A 28 -7.65 -16.99 4.25
CA THR A 28 -7.41 -15.85 3.34
C THR A 28 -6.13 -15.21 3.87
N SER A 29 -4.99 -15.73 3.38
CA SER A 29 -3.71 -15.69 4.10
C SER A 29 -3.37 -14.27 4.49
N SER A 30 -2.76 -14.07 5.65
CA SER A 30 -2.19 -12.77 6.02
C SER A 30 -1.36 -12.18 4.86
N GLY A 31 -0.70 -13.03 4.07
CA GLY A 31 -0.03 -12.65 2.83
C GLY A 31 -0.95 -11.99 1.79
N ASP A 32 -2.18 -12.44 1.61
CA ASP A 32 -3.14 -11.88 0.66
C ASP A 32 -3.65 -10.52 1.11
N LYS A 33 -3.90 -10.33 2.41
CA LYS A 33 -4.25 -9.02 2.98
C LYS A 33 -3.16 -7.99 2.73
N LEU A 34 -1.90 -8.39 2.90
CA LEU A 34 -0.76 -7.51 2.61
C LEU A 34 -0.59 -7.29 1.09
N ARG A 35 -0.82 -8.32 0.25
CA ARG A 35 -0.81 -8.15 -1.22
C ARG A 35 -1.83 -7.13 -1.69
N MET A 36 -3.04 -7.13 -1.13
CA MET A 36 -4.08 -6.15 -1.48
C MET A 36 -3.61 -4.72 -1.23
N LEU A 37 -2.96 -4.44 -0.08
CA LEU A 37 -2.43 -3.10 0.22
C LEU A 37 -1.33 -2.63 -0.74
N TYR A 38 -0.56 -3.58 -1.30
CA TYR A 38 0.50 -3.32 -2.27
C TYR A 38 -0.01 -3.45 -3.73
N SER A 39 -1.31 -3.60 -3.93
CA SER A 39 -1.93 -3.64 -5.25
C SER A 39 -2.55 -2.29 -5.62
N ASN A 40 -2.81 -2.10 -6.91
CA ASN A 40 -3.56 -0.94 -7.41
C ASN A 40 -5.09 -1.18 -7.38
N GLN A 41 -5.57 -2.22 -6.68
CA GLN A 41 -7.00 -2.50 -6.62
C GLN A 41 -7.73 -1.49 -5.72
N PHE A 42 -8.93 -1.11 -6.14
CA PHE A 42 -9.79 -0.21 -5.39
C PHE A 42 -10.68 -0.98 -4.43
N THR A 43 -10.84 -0.41 -3.24
CA THR A 43 -11.96 -0.73 -2.36
C THR A 43 -12.99 0.39 -2.45
N PHE A 44 -14.26 0.02 -2.39
CA PHE A 44 -15.38 0.95 -2.41
C PHE A 44 -16.07 0.91 -1.06
N THR A 45 -16.65 2.05 -0.65
CA THR A 45 -17.61 2.06 0.45
C THR A 45 -18.89 1.33 0.04
N ASP A 46 -19.76 1.02 1.01
CA ASP A 46 -21.08 0.43 0.74
C ASP A 46 -21.92 1.30 -0.23
N ASP A 47 -21.78 2.63 -0.16
CA ASP A 47 -22.41 3.59 -1.07
C ASP A 47 -21.73 3.70 -2.46
N GLY A 48 -20.76 2.82 -2.76
CA GLY A 48 -20.07 2.78 -4.05
C GLY A 48 -19.04 3.88 -4.28
N LEU A 49 -18.59 4.58 -3.22
CA LEU A 49 -17.55 5.60 -3.34
C LEU A 49 -16.14 4.98 -3.27
N PRO A 50 -15.20 5.37 -4.15
CA PRO A 50 -13.82 4.90 -4.05
C PRO A 50 -13.19 5.31 -2.73
N VAL A 51 -12.55 4.37 -2.05
CA VAL A 51 -11.71 4.60 -0.87
C VAL A 51 -10.28 4.88 -1.32
N VAL A 52 -9.74 6.01 -0.90
CA VAL A 52 -8.37 6.43 -1.19
C VAL A 52 -7.51 6.20 0.03
N THR A 53 -6.32 5.61 -0.17
CA THR A 53 -5.34 5.35 0.90
C THR A 53 -4.21 6.38 0.85
N ILE A 54 -4.00 7.09 1.96
CA ILE A 54 -3.05 8.20 2.07
C ILE A 54 -2.11 7.98 3.25
N GLU A 55 -0.81 7.97 2.98
CA GLU A 55 0.23 7.88 4.00
C GLU A 55 0.10 9.02 5.01
N LEU A 56 -0.07 8.69 6.29
CA LEU A 56 -0.01 9.67 7.37
C LEU A 56 1.39 9.77 7.97
N ALA A 57 2.06 8.63 8.11
CA ALA A 57 3.40 8.54 8.66
C ALA A 57 4.09 7.25 8.23
N SER A 58 5.38 7.34 7.92
CA SER A 58 6.24 6.17 7.67
C SER A 58 7.56 6.27 8.44
N GLY A 59 8.24 5.13 8.53
CA GLY A 59 9.58 5.06 9.11
C GLY A 59 9.62 5.17 10.64
N ARG A 60 8.47 5.13 11.32
CA ARG A 60 8.37 5.29 12.77
C ARG A 60 8.60 3.98 13.51
N ARG A 61 8.98 4.10 14.78
CA ARG A 61 9.03 2.96 15.72
C ARG A 61 7.68 2.74 16.41
N GLN A 62 6.92 3.82 16.59
CA GLN A 62 5.64 3.82 17.30
C GLN A 62 4.74 4.92 16.74
N VAL A 63 3.43 4.68 16.78
CA VAL A 63 2.40 5.70 16.58
C VAL A 63 1.34 5.56 17.67
N VAL A 64 0.79 6.68 18.12
CA VAL A 64 -0.37 6.72 19.01
C VAL A 64 -1.56 7.28 18.24
N LEU A 65 -2.71 6.61 18.33
CA LEU A 65 -3.96 7.09 17.77
C LEU A 65 -5.10 6.96 18.78
N GLY A 66 -6.22 7.62 18.53
CA GLY A 66 -7.39 7.51 19.40
C GLY A 66 -8.62 8.17 18.82
N SER A 67 -9.75 8.01 19.51
CA SER A 67 -10.99 8.70 19.17
C SER A 67 -11.80 8.99 20.45
N PRO A 68 -12.46 10.16 20.56
CA PRO A 68 -13.19 10.55 21.79
C PRO A 68 -14.26 9.54 22.24
N LYS A 69 -14.97 8.93 21.28
CA LYS A 69 -16.04 7.95 21.51
C LYS A 69 -15.54 6.49 21.53
N GLY A 70 -14.22 6.29 21.54
CA GLY A 70 -13.60 4.96 21.46
C GLY A 70 -13.24 4.55 20.03
N VAL A 71 -12.37 3.54 19.94
CA VAL A 71 -11.88 3.02 18.66
C VAL A 71 -12.39 1.60 18.44
N VAL A 72 -12.84 1.32 17.23
CA VAL A 72 -13.18 -0.03 16.75
C VAL A 72 -11.96 -0.56 16.01
N VAL A 73 -11.35 -1.61 16.53
CA VAL A 73 -10.20 -2.28 15.90
C VAL A 73 -10.69 -3.47 15.11
N LYS A 74 -10.31 -3.56 13.83
CA LYS A 74 -10.59 -4.69 12.94
C LYS A 74 -9.26 -5.29 12.47
N PRO A 75 -8.73 -6.32 13.16
CA PRO A 75 -7.43 -6.90 12.85
C PRO A 75 -7.38 -7.57 11.48
N ASP A 76 -8.53 -8.07 11.00
CA ASP A 76 -8.61 -8.88 9.80
C ASP A 76 -9.18 -8.16 8.58
N GLY A 77 -9.40 -6.84 8.68
CA GLY A 77 -10.06 -6.04 7.65
C GLY A 77 -11.54 -5.81 7.96
N GLU A 78 -12.24 -5.16 7.03
CA GLU A 78 -13.58 -4.59 7.26
C GLU A 78 -14.66 -5.63 7.62
N SER A 79 -14.56 -6.84 7.06
CA SER A 79 -15.48 -7.97 7.29
C SER A 79 -15.09 -8.88 8.47
N GLY A 80 -13.97 -8.59 9.15
CA GLY A 80 -13.45 -9.41 10.24
C GLY A 80 -14.02 -9.06 11.62
N ALA A 81 -13.53 -9.75 12.66
CA ALA A 81 -13.89 -9.49 14.05
C ALA A 81 -13.60 -8.04 14.44
N ALA A 82 -14.54 -7.42 15.15
CA ALA A 82 -14.43 -6.04 15.62
C ALA A 82 -14.24 -5.99 17.14
N ILE A 83 -13.15 -5.40 17.58
CA ILE A 83 -12.82 -5.20 19.00
C ILE A 83 -13.11 -3.74 19.33
N ARG A 84 -14.11 -3.50 20.17
CA ARG A 84 -14.47 -2.16 20.67
C ARG A 84 -13.80 -1.95 22.03
N ALA A 85 -12.60 -1.41 22.02
CA ALA A 85 -11.84 -1.19 23.24
C ALA A 85 -11.00 0.07 23.16
N GLY A 86 -10.88 0.75 24.30
CA GLY A 86 -9.97 1.88 24.47
C GLY A 86 -10.33 3.13 23.68
N LYS A 87 -9.96 4.29 24.23
CA LYS A 87 -10.01 5.57 23.51
C LYS A 87 -8.69 5.92 22.84
N ARG A 88 -7.60 5.26 23.24
CA ARG A 88 -6.23 5.52 22.79
C ARG A 88 -5.48 4.21 22.62
N TRP A 89 -4.78 4.08 21.50
CA TRP A 89 -4.03 2.92 21.09
C TRP A 89 -2.60 3.30 20.77
N THR A 90 -1.67 2.44 21.17
CA THR A 90 -0.25 2.55 20.84
C THR A 90 0.12 1.39 19.92
N ILE A 91 0.66 1.73 18.75
CA ILE A 91 0.98 0.78 17.68
C ILE A 91 2.49 0.73 17.48
N THR A 92 3.02 -0.48 17.36
CA THR A 92 4.43 -0.80 17.12
C THR A 92 4.54 -1.95 16.12
N VAL A 93 5.74 -2.21 15.61
CA VAL A 93 6.04 -3.40 14.80
C VAL A 93 7.19 -4.17 15.41
N LYS A 94 7.15 -5.51 15.33
CA LYS A 94 8.21 -6.41 15.81
C LYS A 94 8.55 -7.47 14.76
N ASN A 95 9.70 -8.12 14.91
CA ASN A 95 10.17 -9.21 14.06
C ASN A 95 10.18 -8.87 12.56
N THR A 96 10.51 -7.61 12.23
CA THR A 96 10.33 -7.12 10.87
C THR A 96 11.48 -7.51 9.93
N ARG A 97 11.13 -7.71 8.65
CA ARG A 97 12.07 -7.87 7.54
C ARG A 97 11.63 -6.95 6.39
N PRO A 98 12.53 -6.12 5.85
CA PRO A 98 12.22 -5.25 4.72
C PRO A 98 11.78 -6.02 3.47
N ALA A 99 11.09 -5.32 2.57
CA ALA A 99 10.74 -5.84 1.25
C ALA A 99 11.99 -6.01 0.38
N LYS A 100 11.95 -7.00 -0.53
CA LYS A 100 12.94 -7.11 -1.61
C LYS A 100 12.43 -6.30 -2.80
N LEU A 101 13.12 -5.21 -3.10
CA LEU A 101 12.76 -4.31 -4.20
C LEU A 101 13.70 -4.50 -5.39
N ARG A 102 13.16 -4.29 -6.58
CA ARG A 102 13.92 -4.23 -7.84
C ARG A 102 13.51 -2.99 -8.61
N GLU A 103 14.51 -2.25 -9.10
CA GLU A 103 14.29 -1.03 -9.85
C GLU A 103 14.50 -1.31 -11.34
N TRP A 104 13.56 -0.87 -12.16
CA TRP A 104 13.57 -1.06 -13.61
C TRP A 104 13.69 0.28 -14.31
N THR A 105 14.40 0.31 -15.45
CA THR A 105 14.44 1.48 -16.33
C THR A 105 13.27 1.41 -17.29
N VAL A 106 12.24 2.23 -17.07
CA VAL A 106 11.12 2.39 -18.00
C VAL A 106 11.61 3.14 -19.23
N VAL A 107 11.32 2.59 -20.40
CA VAL A 107 11.74 3.08 -21.72
C VAL A 107 10.57 3.35 -22.65
N GLY A 108 9.35 3.03 -22.22
CA GLY A 108 8.12 3.35 -22.93
C GLY A 108 6.92 3.29 -21.99
N ARG A 109 5.90 4.10 -22.30
CA ARG A 109 4.59 4.09 -21.65
C ARG A 109 3.55 4.08 -22.76
N PHE A 110 2.57 3.20 -22.62
CA PHE A 110 1.55 2.95 -23.64
C PHE A 110 0.21 2.75 -22.95
N HIS A 111 -0.89 3.08 -23.62
CA HIS A 111 -2.20 2.58 -23.23
C HIS A 111 -2.21 1.05 -23.38
N PRO A 112 -2.93 0.29 -22.52
CA PRO A 112 -3.00 -1.17 -22.62
C PRO A 112 -3.43 -1.69 -24.01
N ASP A 113 -4.26 -0.92 -24.72
CA ASP A 113 -4.77 -1.29 -26.05
C ASP A 113 -3.75 -1.07 -27.18
N GLU A 114 -2.64 -0.35 -26.93
CA GLU A 114 -1.58 -0.09 -27.91
C GLU A 114 -0.63 -1.30 -28.08
N THR A 115 -1.19 -2.50 -28.21
CA THR A 115 -0.46 -3.78 -28.30
C THR A 115 0.66 -3.77 -29.34
N SER A 116 0.38 -3.23 -30.53
CA SER A 116 1.38 -3.09 -31.60
C SER A 116 2.55 -2.17 -31.24
N ALA A 117 2.31 -1.11 -30.47
CA ALA A 117 3.37 -0.20 -30.01
C ALA A 117 4.22 -0.85 -28.92
N ILE A 118 3.58 -1.57 -28.00
CA ILE A 118 4.24 -2.37 -26.97
C ILE A 118 5.15 -3.41 -27.62
N ASP A 119 4.66 -4.17 -28.61
CA ASP A 119 5.45 -5.18 -29.31
C ASP A 119 6.66 -4.60 -30.06
N ARG A 120 6.49 -3.43 -30.70
CA ARG A 120 7.61 -2.71 -31.33
C ARG A 120 8.66 -2.31 -30.30
N ALA A 121 8.24 -1.84 -29.12
CA ALA A 121 9.17 -1.51 -28.04
C ALA A 121 9.93 -2.75 -27.56
N TYR A 122 9.24 -3.90 -27.39
CA TYR A 122 9.88 -5.16 -27.05
C TYR A 122 10.94 -5.58 -28.06
N ARG A 123 10.59 -5.62 -29.36
CA ARG A 123 11.54 -5.98 -30.43
C ARG A 123 12.75 -5.05 -30.45
N THR A 124 12.51 -3.74 -30.34
CA THR A 124 13.58 -2.72 -30.32
C THR A 124 14.58 -2.96 -29.20
N TRP A 125 14.09 -3.20 -27.97
CA TRP A 125 14.97 -3.37 -26.81
C TRP A 125 15.61 -4.76 -26.73
N LYS A 126 14.92 -5.80 -27.20
CA LYS A 126 15.53 -7.13 -27.40
C LYS A 126 16.66 -7.10 -28.42
N GLY A 127 16.47 -6.42 -29.56
CA GLY A 127 17.53 -6.22 -30.56
C GLY A 127 18.74 -5.44 -30.04
N ARG A 128 18.58 -4.70 -28.93
CA ARG A 128 19.65 -3.98 -28.22
C ARG A 128 20.27 -4.80 -27.07
N GLY A 129 19.92 -6.09 -26.95
CA GLY A 129 20.47 -7.01 -25.94
C GLY A 129 19.87 -6.86 -24.55
N PHE A 130 18.68 -6.27 -24.41
CA PHE A 130 17.95 -6.21 -23.15
C PHE A 130 16.81 -7.23 -23.12
N GLU A 131 16.43 -7.65 -21.91
CA GLU A 131 15.21 -8.42 -21.65
C GLU A 131 14.12 -7.46 -21.11
N PRO A 132 13.14 -7.04 -21.94
CA PRO A 132 12.09 -6.16 -21.51
C PRO A 132 11.02 -6.89 -20.69
N LYS A 133 10.41 -6.17 -19.75
CA LYS A 133 9.28 -6.60 -18.95
C LYS A 133 8.21 -5.50 -18.94
N SER A 134 6.94 -5.91 -18.99
CA SER A 134 5.79 -5.02 -18.89
C SER A 134 5.30 -4.91 -17.45
N PHE A 135 4.85 -3.71 -17.08
CA PHE A 135 4.13 -3.47 -15.82
C PHE A 135 2.86 -2.69 -16.13
N GLU A 136 1.71 -3.21 -15.71
CA GLU A 136 0.45 -2.46 -15.75
C GLU A 136 0.37 -1.57 -14.50
N ILE A 137 0.11 -0.28 -14.72
CA ILE A 137 -0.09 0.72 -13.67
C ILE A 137 -1.39 1.47 -13.94
N GLY A 138 -1.79 2.35 -13.02
CA GLY A 138 -3.05 3.09 -13.11
C GLY A 138 -4.24 2.25 -12.68
N THR A 139 -5.43 2.72 -13.04
CA THR A 139 -6.68 2.10 -12.59
C THR A 139 -7.74 2.10 -13.66
N LEU A 140 -8.62 1.10 -13.58
CA LEU A 140 -9.86 1.02 -14.33
C LEU A 140 -11.02 0.84 -13.35
N PHE A 141 -11.97 1.78 -13.34
CA PHE A 141 -13.23 1.58 -12.60
C PHE A 141 -14.38 2.33 -13.25
N GLY A 142 -15.59 1.82 -13.04
CA GLY A 142 -16.83 2.45 -13.47
C GLY A 142 -17.55 3.14 -12.32
N ILE A 143 -18.05 4.36 -12.53
CA ILE A 143 -18.97 5.03 -11.61
C ILE A 143 -20.19 5.47 -12.42
N SER A 144 -21.38 4.99 -12.05
CA SER A 144 -22.65 5.40 -12.64
C SER A 144 -22.68 5.34 -14.19
N GLY A 145 -22.04 4.31 -14.78
CA GLY A 145 -21.99 4.11 -16.24
C GLY A 145 -20.84 4.82 -16.97
N ALA A 146 -20.09 5.70 -16.30
CA ALA A 146 -18.86 6.28 -16.84
C ALA A 146 -17.64 5.42 -16.45
N VAL A 147 -16.75 5.15 -17.40
CA VAL A 147 -15.51 4.41 -17.16
C VAL A 147 -14.35 5.39 -17.05
N LEU A 148 -13.62 5.34 -15.94
CA LEU A 148 -12.32 5.96 -15.82
C LEU A 148 -11.25 4.90 -16.05
N ASP A 149 -10.58 4.98 -17.19
CA ASP A 149 -9.39 4.18 -17.49
C ASP A 149 -8.15 5.08 -17.51
N SER A 150 -7.34 4.98 -16.46
CA SER A 150 -6.05 5.66 -16.35
C SER A 150 -4.88 4.68 -16.46
N ARG A 151 -5.15 3.45 -16.93
CA ARG A 151 -4.15 2.40 -17.02
C ARG A 151 -3.06 2.75 -18.04
N GLU A 152 -1.84 2.35 -17.71
CA GLU A 152 -0.70 2.39 -18.63
C GLU A 152 0.06 1.07 -18.54
N THR A 153 0.54 0.60 -19.68
CA THR A 153 1.58 -0.42 -19.77
C THR A 153 2.94 0.24 -19.85
N LEU A 154 3.77 0.02 -18.83
CA LEU A 154 5.17 0.42 -18.83
C LEU A 154 6.01 -0.69 -19.46
N VAL A 155 6.79 -0.37 -20.48
CA VAL A 155 7.85 -1.28 -20.96
C VAL A 155 9.15 -0.87 -20.28
N ALA A 156 9.74 -1.79 -19.53
CA ALA A 156 10.93 -1.52 -18.75
C ALA A 156 12.02 -2.57 -18.95
N ILE A 157 13.27 -2.15 -18.76
CA ILE A 157 14.48 -2.94 -19.02
C ILE A 157 15.48 -2.80 -17.88
N ALA A 158 16.56 -3.58 -17.96
CA ALA A 158 17.78 -3.40 -17.18
C ALA A 158 17.52 -3.33 -15.66
N PRO A 159 16.97 -4.41 -15.06
CA PRO A 159 16.67 -4.44 -13.64
C PRO A 159 17.93 -4.24 -12.79
N THR A 160 17.80 -3.52 -11.68
CA THR A 160 18.85 -3.30 -10.69
C THR A 160 18.31 -3.48 -9.26
N GLY A 161 19.22 -3.59 -8.29
CA GLY A 161 18.86 -3.49 -6.88
C GLY A 161 18.42 -2.07 -6.49
N LYS A 162 17.70 -1.96 -5.37
CA LYS A 162 17.28 -0.68 -4.78
C LYS A 162 18.42 0.34 -4.74
N GLY A 163 18.15 1.58 -5.16
CA GLY A 163 19.09 2.71 -5.11
C GLY A 163 19.99 2.86 -6.33
N SER A 164 20.03 1.88 -7.24
CA SER A 164 20.87 1.92 -8.45
C SER A 164 20.11 2.31 -9.73
N GLY A 165 18.78 2.34 -9.69
CA GLY A 165 17.91 2.58 -10.84
C GLY A 165 18.11 3.96 -11.46
N LYS A 166 18.23 5.03 -10.66
CA LYS A 166 18.41 6.41 -11.19
C LYS A 166 19.67 6.53 -12.05
N GLY A 167 20.79 5.99 -11.57
CA GLY A 167 22.05 6.00 -12.31
C GLY A 167 21.99 5.16 -13.58
N LYS A 168 21.34 3.98 -13.52
CA LYS A 168 21.14 3.10 -14.67
C LYS A 168 20.24 3.75 -15.74
N ALA A 169 19.11 4.32 -15.34
CA ALA A 169 18.17 5.01 -16.21
C ALA A 169 18.85 6.19 -16.93
N ARG A 170 19.59 7.04 -16.20
CA ARG A 170 20.35 8.16 -16.79
C ARG A 170 21.36 7.70 -17.83
N ARG A 171 22.05 6.57 -17.60
CA ARG A 171 23.01 6.01 -18.55
C ARG A 171 22.34 5.49 -19.82
N ILE A 172 21.20 4.81 -19.68
CA ILE A 172 20.41 4.31 -20.81
C ILE A 172 19.84 5.47 -21.62
N SER A 173 19.29 6.48 -20.94
CA SER A 173 18.76 7.70 -21.58
C SER A 173 19.80 8.36 -22.47
N ARG A 174 21.02 8.60 -21.97
CA ARG A 174 22.11 9.19 -22.77
C ARG A 174 22.58 8.30 -23.91
N LYS A 175 22.70 6.99 -23.67
CA LYS A 175 23.24 6.05 -24.67
C LYS A 175 22.33 5.90 -25.88
N TYR A 176 21.02 5.93 -25.67
CA TYR A 176 20.04 5.62 -26.71
C TYR A 176 19.13 6.79 -27.08
N ASP A 177 19.39 7.97 -26.50
CA ASP A 177 18.60 9.20 -26.65
C ASP A 177 17.09 8.98 -26.43
N VAL A 178 16.75 8.41 -25.27
CA VAL A 178 15.35 8.14 -24.90
C VAL A 178 15.03 8.72 -23.53
N LYS A 179 13.76 9.10 -23.35
CA LYS A 179 13.24 9.46 -22.02
C LYS A 179 13.13 8.19 -21.17
N THR A 180 13.66 8.25 -19.95
CA THR A 180 13.62 7.12 -19.03
C THR A 180 13.11 7.52 -17.66
N TRP A 181 12.48 6.56 -16.97
CA TRP A 181 12.07 6.70 -15.57
C TRP A 181 12.44 5.45 -14.80
N VAL A 182 12.40 5.53 -13.47
CA VAL A 182 12.57 4.37 -12.60
C VAL A 182 11.19 3.87 -12.19
N HIS A 183 10.94 2.57 -12.37
CA HIS A 183 9.80 1.87 -11.78
C HIS A 183 10.29 0.90 -10.72
N THR A 184 9.61 0.85 -9.58
CA THR A 184 9.97 -0.02 -8.45
C THR A 184 9.02 -1.20 -8.42
N GLU A 185 9.56 -2.41 -8.58
CA GLU A 185 8.86 -3.67 -8.42
C GLU A 185 9.11 -4.23 -7.01
N VAL A 186 8.04 -4.64 -6.32
CA VAL A 186 8.14 -5.43 -5.08
C VAL A 186 8.29 -6.90 -5.44
N VAL A 187 9.53 -7.40 -5.38
CA VAL A 187 9.83 -8.82 -5.63
C VAL A 187 9.41 -9.70 -4.46
N LYS A 188 9.53 -9.18 -3.24
CA LYS A 188 9.06 -9.84 -2.02
C LYS A 188 8.51 -8.80 -1.06
N LEU A 189 7.29 -9.02 -0.59
CA LEU A 189 6.65 -8.17 0.42
C LEU A 189 7.45 -8.13 1.72
N PRO A 190 7.34 -7.05 2.51
CA PRO A 190 7.91 -7.03 3.86
C PRO A 190 7.19 -8.05 4.75
N ARG A 191 7.81 -8.39 5.88
CA ARG A 191 7.24 -9.31 6.89
C ARG A 191 7.44 -8.75 8.28
N GLY A 192 6.63 -9.19 9.23
CA GLY A 192 6.78 -8.92 10.66
C GLY A 192 5.43 -9.02 11.36
N THR A 193 5.28 -8.36 12.50
CA THR A 193 4.02 -8.35 13.25
C THR A 193 3.71 -6.92 13.70
N VAL A 194 2.53 -6.43 13.33
CA VAL A 194 1.94 -5.20 13.86
C VAL A 194 1.34 -5.52 15.21
N VAL A 195 1.65 -4.69 16.22
CA VAL A 195 1.17 -4.86 17.59
C VAL A 195 0.49 -3.59 18.04
N ALA A 196 -0.79 -3.69 18.41
CA ALA A 196 -1.61 -2.60 18.91
C ALA A 196 -1.99 -2.85 20.38
N ARG A 197 -1.82 -1.85 21.24
CA ARG A 197 -2.10 -1.96 22.68
C ARG A 197 -3.02 -0.84 23.17
N SER A 198 -3.95 -1.19 24.05
CA SER A 198 -4.78 -0.23 24.80
C SER A 198 -5.17 -0.81 26.16
N GLY A 199 -4.65 -0.23 27.25
CA GLY A 199 -4.84 -0.79 28.59
C GLY A 199 -4.29 -2.23 28.67
N SER A 200 -5.12 -3.17 29.09
CA SER A 200 -4.79 -4.61 29.12
C SER A 200 -4.95 -5.32 27.77
N VAL A 201 -5.55 -4.67 26.76
CA VAL A 201 -5.80 -5.28 25.45
C VAL A 201 -4.55 -5.18 24.59
N THR A 202 -4.10 -6.33 24.06
CA THR A 202 -3.04 -6.41 23.05
C THR A 202 -3.55 -7.20 21.85
N ILE A 203 -3.36 -6.64 20.66
CA ILE A 203 -3.71 -7.27 19.38
C ILE A 203 -2.42 -7.39 18.57
N GLU A 204 -2.18 -8.58 18.02
CA GLU A 204 -1.05 -8.84 17.13
C GLU A 204 -1.56 -9.36 15.78
N ASN A 205 -1.05 -8.80 14.69
CA ASN A 205 -1.40 -9.24 13.34
C ASN A 205 -0.14 -9.21 12.44
N PRO A 206 0.15 -10.28 11.68
CA PRO A 206 1.35 -10.36 10.83
C PRO A 206 1.31 -9.46 9.58
N SER A 207 0.20 -8.76 9.32
CA SER A 207 0.01 -7.95 8.10
C SER A 207 -0.43 -6.52 8.38
N VAL A 208 -1.62 -6.34 8.94
CA VAL A 208 -2.27 -5.03 9.07
C VAL A 208 -3.24 -5.03 10.24
N ILE A 209 -3.43 -3.87 10.88
CA ILE A 209 -4.52 -3.67 11.84
C ILE A 209 -5.26 -2.39 11.45
N TRP A 210 -6.59 -2.48 11.32
CA TRP A 210 -7.46 -1.35 11.00
C TRP A 210 -8.11 -0.76 12.25
N PHE A 211 -8.28 0.55 12.26
CA PHE A 211 -8.82 1.36 13.35
C PHE A 211 -9.87 2.31 12.79
N TYR A 212 -11.08 2.24 13.32
CA TYR A 212 -12.21 3.08 12.93
C TYR A 212 -12.76 3.82 14.15
N PRO A 213 -13.32 5.03 13.96
CA PRO A 213 -14.03 5.70 15.05
C PRO A 213 -15.28 4.89 15.42
N ASN A 214 -15.62 4.84 16.71
CA ASN A 214 -16.87 4.21 17.18
C ASN A 214 -18.08 5.14 16.99
N SER A 215 -18.19 5.76 15.81
CA SER A 215 -19.31 6.59 15.36
C SER A 215 -19.15 6.94 13.89
N ASP A 216 -20.25 6.98 13.14
CA ASP A 216 -20.26 7.13 11.66
C ASP A 216 -19.62 8.44 11.15
N ASN A 217 -19.75 9.53 11.92
CA ASN A 217 -19.13 10.82 11.63
C ASN A 217 -17.93 11.13 12.54
N GLY A 218 -17.40 10.10 13.21
CA GLY A 218 -16.26 10.26 14.09
C GLY A 218 -14.96 10.45 13.30
N THR A 219 -13.91 10.80 14.04
CA THR A 219 -12.56 10.89 13.50
C THR A 219 -11.59 10.06 14.34
N ILE A 220 -10.52 9.61 13.71
CA ILE A 220 -9.33 9.09 14.40
C ILE A 220 -8.33 10.24 14.52
N GLU A 221 -7.97 10.60 15.74
CA GLU A 221 -6.81 11.45 16.01
C GLU A 221 -5.54 10.60 15.94
N VAL A 222 -4.59 10.98 15.10
CA VAL A 222 -3.25 10.39 15.05
C VAL A 222 -2.26 11.41 15.58
N LYS A 223 -1.43 10.97 16.53
CA LYS A 223 -0.46 11.84 17.19
C LYS A 223 0.81 12.02 16.38
N ASP A 224 1.43 13.15 16.65
CA ASP A 224 2.77 13.50 16.20
C ASP A 224 2.94 13.46 14.69
N ILE A 225 1.94 13.82 13.88
CA ILE A 225 2.07 13.88 12.43
C ILE A 225 3.03 15.00 12.03
N VAL A 226 4.00 14.68 11.18
CA VAL A 226 4.94 15.69 10.66
C VAL A 226 4.22 16.49 9.59
N VAL A 227 4.22 17.81 9.74
CA VAL A 227 3.57 18.73 8.83
C VAL A 227 4.52 19.87 8.47
N GLY A 228 4.35 20.42 7.27
CA GLY A 228 5.33 21.32 6.66
C GLY A 228 6.53 20.56 6.07
N GLY A 229 7.36 21.25 5.28
CA GLY A 229 8.55 20.66 4.63
C GLY A 229 8.50 20.59 3.09
N GLY A 230 7.61 21.34 2.43
CA GLY A 230 7.68 21.56 0.98
C GLY A 230 8.53 22.78 0.64
N GLY A 231 9.72 22.58 0.07
CA GLY A 231 10.67 23.66 -0.28
C GLY A 231 11.82 23.78 0.72
N SER A 232 13.00 24.21 0.27
CA SER A 232 14.27 24.09 1.03
C SER A 232 14.37 24.96 2.29
N GLN A 233 13.30 25.67 2.69
CA GLN A 233 13.32 26.63 3.80
C GLN A 233 12.17 26.50 4.82
N LEU A 234 11.29 25.50 4.73
CA LEU A 234 10.20 25.35 5.70
C LEU A 234 10.58 24.41 6.87
N LYS A 235 10.47 24.93 8.10
CA LYS A 235 10.63 24.13 9.33
C LYS A 235 9.57 23.03 9.38
N THR A 236 9.99 21.79 9.57
CA THR A 236 9.08 20.67 9.88
C THR A 236 8.58 20.82 11.31
N LYS A 237 7.26 20.85 11.51
CA LYS A 237 6.66 20.79 12.85
C LYS A 237 5.88 19.49 13.00
N THR A 238 5.54 19.17 14.24
CA THR A 238 4.79 17.97 14.60
C THR A 238 3.49 18.38 15.26
N GLU A 239 2.36 17.83 14.82
CA GLU A 239 1.03 18.13 15.39
C GLU A 239 0.11 16.91 15.42
N ASN A 240 -0.90 16.92 16.29
CA ASN A 240 -1.94 15.90 16.31
C ASN A 240 -2.98 16.26 15.25
N ARG A 241 -3.37 15.30 14.41
CA ARG A 241 -4.35 15.50 13.34
C ARG A 241 -5.49 14.52 13.43
N ARG A 242 -6.68 14.95 13.01
CA ARG A 242 -7.89 14.14 12.99
C ARG A 242 -8.23 13.76 11.56
N TYR A 243 -8.63 12.52 11.35
CA TYR A 243 -8.93 11.98 10.03
C TYR A 243 -10.29 11.30 10.04
N PHE A 244 -11.06 11.53 8.98
CA PHE A 244 -12.27 10.77 8.69
C PHE A 244 -11.93 9.38 8.16
N GLY A 245 -12.90 8.47 8.23
CA GLY A 245 -12.74 7.09 7.75
C GLY A 245 -11.89 6.24 8.69
N GLY A 246 -11.24 5.22 8.11
CA GLY A 246 -10.38 4.30 8.82
C GLY A 246 -8.92 4.74 8.80
N VAL A 247 -8.17 4.33 9.81
CA VAL A 247 -6.70 4.37 9.79
C VAL A 247 -6.22 2.94 9.91
N TYR A 248 -5.25 2.51 9.12
CA TYR A 248 -4.60 1.23 9.33
C TYR A 248 -3.10 1.40 9.53
N ALA A 249 -2.55 0.44 10.27
CA ALA A 249 -1.12 0.32 10.51
C ALA A 249 -0.60 -0.96 9.87
N THR A 250 0.49 -0.85 9.12
CA THR A 250 1.14 -1.97 8.44
C THR A 250 2.66 -1.78 8.43
N ILE A 251 3.36 -2.73 7.80
CA ILE A 251 4.81 -2.74 7.65
C ILE A 251 5.14 -2.24 6.25
N GLY A 252 5.91 -1.15 6.19
CA GLY A 252 6.39 -0.56 4.94
C GLY A 252 7.50 -1.38 4.29
N LYS A 253 7.87 -0.98 3.06
CA LYS A 253 8.95 -1.61 2.29
C LYS A 253 10.32 -1.62 2.97
N ASP A 254 10.55 -0.72 3.93
CA ASP A 254 11.77 -0.63 4.73
C ASP A 254 11.71 -1.46 6.02
N GLY A 255 10.62 -2.21 6.25
CA GLY A 255 10.42 -3.01 7.46
C GLY A 255 10.01 -2.18 8.68
N LYS A 256 9.63 -0.92 8.50
CA LYS A 256 9.19 -0.04 9.60
C LYS A 256 7.68 0.16 9.58
N LEU A 257 7.15 0.74 10.66
CA LEU A 257 5.74 1.06 10.79
C LEU A 257 5.34 2.13 9.76
N VAL A 258 4.27 1.85 9.04
CA VAL A 258 3.56 2.80 8.19
C VAL A 258 2.12 2.91 8.68
N VAL A 259 1.62 4.13 8.77
CA VAL A 259 0.26 4.47 9.15
C VAL A 259 -0.40 5.18 7.99
N VAL A 260 -1.58 4.70 7.60
CA VAL A 260 -2.28 5.12 6.40
C VAL A 260 -3.72 5.41 6.75
N ASN A 261 -4.27 6.51 6.23
CA ASN A 261 -5.69 6.79 6.29
C ASN A 261 -6.38 6.21 5.05
N ALA A 262 -7.46 5.48 5.25
CA ALA A 262 -8.37 5.03 4.21
C ALA A 262 -9.67 5.83 4.35
N VAL A 263 -9.95 6.66 3.37
CA VAL A 263 -11.05 7.64 3.42
C VAL A 263 -11.80 7.65 2.09
N SER A 264 -13.13 7.84 2.14
CA SER A 264 -13.91 7.97 0.91
C SER A 264 -13.53 9.24 0.16
N THR A 265 -13.62 9.17 -1.18
CA THR A 265 -13.23 10.28 -2.06
C THR A 265 -13.94 11.59 -1.70
N ASP A 266 -15.23 11.55 -1.36
CA ASP A 266 -15.99 12.76 -1.01
C ASP A 266 -15.51 13.40 0.30
N ARG A 267 -15.20 12.58 1.31
CA ARG A 267 -14.64 13.06 2.59
C ARG A 267 -13.24 13.62 2.40
N LEU A 268 -12.45 13.01 1.53
CA LEU A 268 -11.14 13.52 1.17
C LEU A 268 -11.24 14.88 0.46
N LEU A 269 -12.15 15.01 -0.51
CA LEU A 269 -12.39 16.27 -1.20
C LEU A 269 -12.87 17.38 -0.25
N ALA A 270 -13.69 17.04 0.74
CA ALA A 270 -14.12 17.99 1.77
C ALA A 270 -12.95 18.56 2.61
N GLY A 271 -11.82 17.85 2.71
CA GLY A 271 -10.59 18.36 3.33
C GLY A 271 -9.66 19.10 2.35
N ILE A 272 -9.65 18.69 1.07
CA ILE A 272 -8.80 19.31 0.04
C ILE A 272 -9.34 20.68 -0.36
N VAL A 273 -10.63 20.79 -0.69
CA VAL A 273 -11.20 22.03 -1.27
C VAL A 273 -10.96 23.25 -0.38
N PRO A 274 -11.25 23.22 0.94
CA PRO A 274 -11.01 24.36 1.82
C PRO A 274 -9.53 24.72 2.00
N SER A 275 -8.63 23.78 1.69
CA SER A 275 -7.17 24.00 1.77
C SER A 275 -6.62 24.72 0.54
N GLU A 276 -7.35 24.71 -0.59
CA GLU A 276 -6.94 25.28 -1.88
C GLU A 276 -7.70 26.57 -2.23
N ILE A 277 -8.94 26.72 -1.77
CA ILE A 277 -9.76 27.92 -1.98
C ILE A 277 -10.49 28.32 -0.70
N PHE A 278 -10.62 29.63 -0.46
CA PHE A 278 -11.31 30.15 0.72
C PHE A 278 -12.75 29.65 0.78
N PRO A 279 -13.25 29.22 1.96
CA PRO A 279 -14.64 28.81 2.14
C PRO A 279 -15.66 29.91 1.82
N SER A 280 -15.26 31.18 1.84
CA SER A 280 -16.09 32.35 1.49
C SER A 280 -16.19 32.59 -0.02
N ALA A 281 -15.52 31.81 -0.86
CA ALA A 281 -15.60 31.93 -2.30
C ALA A 281 -17.03 31.68 -2.83
N PRO A 282 -17.39 32.24 -4.01
CA PRO A 282 -18.69 31.99 -4.61
C PRO A 282 -18.99 30.49 -4.75
N PRO A 283 -20.24 30.03 -4.52
CA PRO A 283 -20.58 28.61 -4.60
C PRO A 283 -20.21 27.93 -5.93
N ALA A 284 -20.27 28.67 -7.05
CA ALA A 284 -19.83 28.17 -8.36
C ALA A 284 -18.31 27.88 -8.40
N ALA A 285 -17.49 28.71 -7.77
CA ALA A 285 -16.05 28.50 -7.68
C ALA A 285 -15.69 27.29 -6.81
N LEU A 286 -16.38 27.12 -5.67
CA LEU A 286 -16.21 25.95 -4.81
C LEU A 286 -16.57 24.65 -5.54
N ARG A 287 -17.66 24.66 -6.32
CA ARG A 287 -18.06 23.50 -7.16
C ARG A 287 -17.02 23.21 -8.24
N ALA A 288 -16.53 24.23 -8.94
CA ALA A 288 -15.50 24.06 -9.95
C ALA A 288 -14.20 23.50 -9.35
N GLN A 289 -13.77 24.01 -8.19
CA GLN A 289 -12.61 23.51 -7.47
C GLN A 289 -12.79 22.06 -7.02
N ALA A 290 -13.97 21.69 -6.53
CA ALA A 290 -14.26 20.31 -6.16
C ALA A 290 -14.15 19.34 -7.35
N VAL A 291 -14.63 19.74 -8.53
CA VAL A 291 -14.48 18.95 -9.76
C VAL A 291 -13.01 18.84 -10.16
N ALA A 292 -12.27 19.95 -10.16
CA ALA A 292 -10.85 19.95 -10.51
C ALA A 292 -10.01 19.07 -9.56
N ALA A 293 -10.21 19.23 -8.25
CA ALA A 293 -9.53 18.44 -7.22
C ALA A 293 -9.86 16.94 -7.35
N ARG A 294 -11.11 16.58 -7.66
CA ARG A 294 -11.51 15.20 -7.90
C ARG A 294 -10.81 14.61 -9.12
N THR A 295 -10.79 15.33 -10.24
CA THR A 295 -10.11 14.87 -11.46
C THR A 295 -8.62 14.65 -11.20
N GLU A 296 -7.95 15.63 -10.59
CA GLU A 296 -6.52 15.52 -10.28
C GLU A 296 -6.22 14.37 -9.30
N LEU A 297 -7.07 14.19 -8.29
CA LEU A 297 -6.98 13.09 -7.35
C LEU A 297 -7.03 11.75 -8.08
N LEU A 298 -8.09 11.53 -8.87
CA LEU A 298 -8.33 10.27 -9.58
C LEU A 298 -7.25 9.97 -10.64
N GLU A 299 -6.74 10.99 -11.33
CA GLU A 299 -5.64 10.84 -12.28
C GLU A 299 -4.30 10.43 -11.64
N LYS A 300 -4.10 10.69 -10.35
CA LYS A 300 -2.85 10.29 -9.66
C LYS A 300 -2.88 8.86 -9.12
N LEU A 301 -4.07 8.28 -8.93
CA LEU A 301 -4.23 6.99 -8.27
C LEU A 301 -3.60 5.85 -9.10
N GLY A 302 -2.90 4.93 -8.42
CA GLY A 302 -2.27 3.77 -9.03
C GLY A 302 -1.08 4.07 -9.96
N ARG A 303 -0.66 5.34 -10.08
CA ARG A 303 0.41 5.79 -11.00
C ARG A 303 1.67 6.27 -10.28
N ARG A 304 1.65 6.28 -8.95
CA ARG A 304 2.74 6.71 -8.07
C ARG A 304 2.88 5.72 -6.90
N TYR A 305 3.96 5.86 -6.13
CA TYR A 305 4.20 5.07 -4.92
C TYR A 305 4.24 3.56 -5.14
N PHE A 306 4.79 3.13 -6.29
CA PHE A 306 4.97 1.71 -6.59
C PHE A 306 5.78 1.02 -5.50
N GLY A 307 5.16 0.01 -4.90
CA GLY A 307 5.75 -0.76 -3.81
C GLY A 307 5.68 -0.12 -2.43
N ASP A 308 4.76 0.82 -2.24
CA ASP A 308 4.29 1.27 -0.93
C ASP A 308 2.86 0.76 -0.69
N PRO A 309 2.42 0.62 0.58
CA PRO A 309 1.10 0.09 0.89
C PRO A 309 -0.03 1.14 0.72
N PHE A 310 0.19 2.25 0.03
CA PHE A 310 -0.76 3.37 -0.08
C PHE A 310 -0.72 4.01 -1.47
N LEU A 311 -1.80 4.70 -1.85
CA LEU A 311 -1.93 5.30 -3.17
C LEU A 311 -1.36 6.73 -3.26
N LEU A 312 -1.42 7.48 -2.16
CA LEU A 312 -0.94 8.87 -2.09
C LEU A 312 -0.11 9.11 -0.83
N CYS A 313 0.81 10.07 -0.89
CA CYS A 313 1.49 10.58 0.30
C CYS A 313 0.71 11.74 0.94
N SER A 314 0.99 12.11 2.19
CA SER A 314 0.39 13.33 2.82
C SER A 314 1.27 14.58 2.73
N THR A 315 2.44 14.48 2.09
CA THR A 315 3.34 15.65 1.94
C THR A 315 2.82 16.61 0.87
N GLN A 316 3.39 17.83 0.83
CA GLN A 316 3.10 18.86 -0.18
C GLN A 316 3.22 18.34 -1.64
N GLN A 317 3.92 17.23 -1.87
CA GLN A 317 4.01 16.58 -3.19
C GLN A 317 2.72 15.86 -3.61
N CYS A 318 1.77 15.68 -2.69
CA CYS A 318 0.54 14.91 -2.86
C CYS A 318 -0.74 15.63 -2.42
N GLN A 319 -0.65 16.89 -1.98
CA GLN A 319 -1.70 17.73 -1.40
C GLN A 319 -1.83 17.57 0.13
N VAL A 320 -1.99 18.69 0.82
CA VAL A 320 -2.27 18.72 2.25
C VAL A 320 -3.78 18.53 2.44
N TYR A 321 -4.17 17.55 3.24
CA TYR A 321 -5.56 17.43 3.70
C TYR A 321 -5.57 17.22 5.22
N SER A 322 -6.50 17.91 5.88
CA SER A 322 -6.85 17.76 7.30
C SER A 322 -8.16 18.43 7.59
#